data_AF-A0A0R1W0W3-F1
#
_entry.id   AF-A0A0R1W0W3-F1
#
_cell.length_a   1.000
_cell.length_b   1.000
_cell.length_c   1.000
_cell.angle_alpha   90.00
_cell.angle_beta   90.00
_cell.angle_gamma   90.00
#
_symmetry.space_group_name_H-M   'P 1'
#
loop_
_entity.id
_entity.type
_entity.pdbx_description
1 polymer ?
#
loop_
_entity_poly.entity_id
_entity_poly.type
_entity_poly.pdbx_seq_one_letter_code
_entity_poly.pdbx_strand_id
1 'polypeptide(L)' 'MSFDLSEFLTEGLISSIDNGLISSDLATVYAGNYLVKSLITQAQVTQVSDAITAYKTAQVSATVDNSNVQ' A
#
# COMPACT_ATOMS: atom_id res chain seq x y z
N MET A 1 22.08 1.52 10.81
CA MET A 1 20.90 1.84 9.99
C MET A 1 19.69 1.29 10.72
N SER A 2 18.77 2.14 11.16
CA SER A 2 17.49 1.73 11.74
C SER A 2 16.56 1.39 10.59
N PHE A 3 15.94 0.23 10.60
CA PHE A 3 14.91 -0.12 9.63
C PHE A 3 13.62 0.63 10.02
N ASP A 4 13.13 1.51 9.15
CA ASP A 4 11.85 2.17 9.34
C ASP A 4 10.74 1.31 8.74
N LEU A 5 10.04 0.60 9.63
CA LEU A 5 8.96 -0.29 9.23
C LEU A 5 7.78 0.49 8.63
N SER A 6 7.58 1.77 8.99
CA SER A 6 6.54 2.59 8.37
C SER A 6 6.88 2.86 6.91
N GLU A 7 8.12 3.28 6.61
CA GLU A 7 8.56 3.55 5.24
C GLU A 7 8.50 2.29 4.37
N PHE A 8 8.99 1.16 4.89
CA PHE A 8 8.90 -0.12 4.19
C PHE A 8 7.45 -0.55 3.90
N LEU A 9 6.54 -0.39 4.86
CA LEU A 9 5.15 -0.74 4.65
C LEU A 9 4.46 0.22 3.69
N THR A 10 4.77 1.52 3.72
CA THR A 10 4.07 2.49 2.88
C THR A 10 4.62 2.44 1.46
N GLU A 11 5.92 2.62 1.29
CA GLU A 11 6.55 2.66 -0.04
C GLU A 11 6.79 1.27 -0.61
N GLY A 12 7.23 0.33 0.22
CA GLY A 12 7.52 -1.04 -0.22
C GLY A 12 6.25 -1.82 -0.59
N LEU A 13 5.15 -1.69 0.18
CA LEU A 13 3.89 -2.33 -0.20
C LEU A 13 3.28 -1.66 -1.43
N ILE A 14 3.28 -0.32 -1.52
CA ILE A 14 2.75 0.37 -2.71
C ILE A 14 3.55 0.00 -3.95
N SER A 15 4.88 0.01 -3.87
CA SER A 15 5.73 -0.43 -4.98
C SER A 15 5.45 -1.88 -5.37
N SER A 16 5.21 -2.76 -4.39
CA SER A 16 4.84 -4.15 -4.66
C SER A 16 3.48 -4.29 -5.34
N ILE A 17 2.51 -3.43 -5.00
CA ILE A 17 1.20 -3.38 -5.67
C ILE A 17 1.37 -2.85 -7.10
N ASP A 18 2.14 -1.79 -7.29
CA ASP A 18 2.39 -1.15 -8.59
C ASP A 18 3.11 -2.09 -9.56
N ASN A 19 4.07 -2.87 -9.07
CA ASN A 19 4.77 -3.90 -9.84
C ASN A 19 3.95 -5.19 -10.02
N GLY A 20 2.72 -5.27 -9.47
CA GLY A 20 1.87 -6.45 -9.54
C GLY A 20 2.40 -7.66 -8.76
N LEU A 21 3.33 -7.45 -7.83
CA LEU A 21 3.89 -8.50 -6.97
C LEU A 21 2.87 -8.99 -5.94
N ILE A 22 2.02 -8.08 -5.43
CA ILE A 22 0.96 -8.38 -4.47
C ILE A 22 -0.31 -7.58 -4.79
N SER A 23 -1.48 -8.13 -4.47
CA SER A 23 -2.74 -7.37 -4.55
C SER A 23 -2.88 -6.42 -3.36
N SER A 24 -3.64 -5.32 -3.56
CA SER A 24 -3.91 -4.35 -2.48
C SER A 24 -4.54 -4.98 -1.24
N ASP A 25 -5.43 -5.96 -1.42
CA ASP A 25 -6.08 -6.65 -0.29
C ASP A 25 -5.07 -7.47 0.53
N LEU A 26 -4.11 -8.11 -0.14
CA LEU A 26 -3.01 -8.80 0.54
C LEU A 26 -2.14 -7.82 1.32
N ALA A 27 -1.84 -6.64 0.77
CA ALA A 27 -1.05 -5.63 1.46
C ALA A 27 -1.72 -5.14 2.77
N THR A 28 -3.03 -4.91 2.76
CA THR A 28 -3.79 -4.57 3.98
C THR A 28 -3.79 -5.72 4.99
N VAL A 29 -3.92 -6.98 4.55
CA VAL A 29 -3.81 -8.16 5.43
C VAL A 29 -2.40 -8.28 6.03
N TYR A 30 -1.36 -8.02 5.24
CA TYR A 30 0.03 -8.00 5.73
C TYR A 30 0.20 -6.95 6.82
N ALA A 31 -0.24 -5.70 6.59
CA ALA A 31 -0.24 -4.64 7.60
C ALA A 31 -0.99 -5.06 8.88
N GLY A 32 -2.17 -5.67 8.75
CA GLY A 32 -2.92 -6.21 9.88
C GLY A 32 -2.14 -7.28 10.66
N ASN A 33 -1.38 -8.15 9.97
CA ASN A 33 -0.55 -9.15 10.63
C ASN A 33 0.63 -8.53 11.40
N TYR A 34 1.22 -7.44 10.90
CA TYR A 34 2.24 -6.68 11.63
C TYR A 34 1.67 -6.04 12.91
N LEU A 35 0.42 -5.60 12.89
CA LEU A 35 -0.28 -5.09 14.08
C LEU A 35 -0.52 -6.20 15.12
N VAL A 36 -0.99 -7.37 14.69
CA VAL A 36 -1.19 -8.52 15.60
C VAL A 36 0.13 -8.97 16.24
N LYS A 37 1.25 -8.81 15.52
CA LYS A 37 2.60 -9.06 16.02
C LYS A 37 3.18 -7.92 16.88
N SER A 38 2.42 -6.86 17.13
CA SER A 38 2.85 -5.65 17.85
C SER A 38 4.11 -4.99 17.25
N LEU A 39 4.36 -5.20 15.95
CA LEU A 39 5.48 -4.58 15.23
C LEU A 39 5.13 -3.16 14.80
N ILE A 40 3.84 -2.88 14.63
CA ILE A 40 3.29 -1.56 14.33
C ILE A 40 2.09 -1.26 15.22
N THR A 41 1.72 0.01 15.24
CA THR A 41 0.53 0.53 15.91
C THR A 41 -0.68 0.56 14.97
N GLN A 42 -1.87 0.69 15.55
CA GLN A 42 -3.11 0.85 14.79
C GLN A 42 -3.06 2.08 13.86
N ALA A 43 -2.40 3.16 14.30
CA ALA A 43 -2.22 4.37 13.49
C ALA A 43 -1.40 4.10 12.23
N GLN A 44 -0.35 3.27 12.32
CA GLN A 44 0.46 2.88 11.16
C GLN A 44 -0.32 1.97 10.20
N VAL A 45 -1.18 1.08 10.70
CA VAL A 45 -2.11 0.30 9.84
C VAL A 45 -3.04 1.21 9.07
N THR A 46 -3.61 2.21 9.73
CA THR A 46 -4.48 3.19 9.09
C THR A 46 -3.72 3.95 8.00
N GLN A 47 -2.50 4.44 8.29
CA GLN A 47 -1.68 5.12 7.29
C GLN A 47 -1.40 4.26 6.06
N VAL A 48 -1.05 2.99 6.25
CA VAL A 48 -0.82 2.05 5.14
C VAL A 48 -2.10 1.82 4.33
N SER A 49 -3.23 1.65 5.01
CA SER A 49 -4.53 1.43 4.37
C SER A 49 -4.98 2.66 3.57
N ASP A 50 -4.78 3.85 4.12
CA ASP A 50 -5.07 5.13 3.47
C ASP A 50 -4.17 5.33 2.25
N ALA A 51 -2.86 5.04 2.38
CA ALA A 51 -1.91 5.16 1.28
C ALA A 51 -2.21 4.19 0.13
N ILE A 52 -2.58 2.93 0.45
CA ILE A 52 -3.03 1.95 -0.55
C ILE A 52 -4.31 2.42 -1.24
N THR A 53 -5.26 3.00 -0.49
CA THR A 53 -6.53 3.51 -1.03
C THR A 53 -6.31 4.71 -1.94
N ALA A 54 -5.45 5.64 -1.52
CA ALA A 54 -5.04 6.79 -2.32
C ALA A 54 -4.35 6.33 -3.62
N TYR A 55 -3.44 5.34 -3.52
CA TYR A 55 -2.78 4.75 -4.67
C TYR A 55 -3.78 4.11 -5.64
N LYS A 56 -4.73 3.28 -5.17
CA LYS A 56 -5.78 2.72 -6.04
C LYS A 56 -6.61 3.81 -6.71
N THR A 57 -6.97 4.85 -5.97
CA THR A 57 -7.76 5.98 -6.50
C THR A 57 -6.98 6.74 -7.59
N ALA A 58 -5.68 6.94 -7.37
CA ALA A 58 -4.77 7.55 -8.34
C ALA A 58 -4.57 6.64 -9.57
N GLN A 59 -4.40 5.32 -9.38
CA GLN A 59 -4.22 4.35 -10.45
C GLN A 59 -5.49 4.24 -11.32
N VAL A 60 -6.69 4.27 -10.72
CA VAL A 60 -7.96 4.32 -11.46
C VAL A 60 -8.05 5.62 -12.26
N SER A 61 -7.66 6.76 -11.68
CA SER A 61 -7.62 8.04 -12.40
C SER A 61 -6.62 8.01 -13.57
N ALA A 62 -5.45 7.40 -13.39
CA ALA A 62 -4.43 7.24 -14.45
C ALA A 62 -4.84 6.24 -15.55
N THR A 63 -5.59 5.19 -15.19
CA THR A 63 -6.11 4.19 -16.16
C THR A 63 -7.20 4.79 -17.05
N VAL A 64 -7.99 5.73 -16.52
CA VAL A 64 -9.01 6.45 -17.29
C VAL A 64 -8.39 7.38 -18.33
N ASP A 65 -7.24 8.00 -18.05
CA ASP A 65 -6.52 8.84 -19.02
C ASP A 65 -5.90 8.02 -20.18
N ASN A 66 -5.48 6.79 -19.94
CA ASN A 66 -4.86 5.95 -20.97
C ASN A 66 -5.85 5.21 -21.88
N SER A 67 -7.17 5.37 -21.65
CA SER A 67 -8.21 4.75 -22.48
C SER A 67 -8.72 5.65 -23.61
N ASN A 68 -8.18 6.87 -23.75
CA ASN A 68 -8.60 7.83 -24.79
C ASN A 68 -7.54 8.07 -25.89
N VAL A 69 -6.58 7.16 -26.03
CA VAL A 69 -5.56 7.17 -27.09
C VAL A 69 -5.69 5.91 -27.96
N GLN A 70 -6.78 5.80 -28.71
CA GLN A 70 -6.90 4.89 -29.85
C GLN A 70 -7.55 5.60 -31.04
#